data_AF-A0A6H9UYW5-F1
#
_entry.id   AF-A0A6H9UYW5-F1
#
_cell.length_a   1.000
_cell.length_b   1.000
_cell.length_c   1.000
_cell.angle_alpha   90.00
_cell.angle_beta   90.00
_cell.angle_gamma   90.00
#
_symmetry.space_group_name_H-M   'P 1'
#
loop_
_entity.id
_entity.type
_entity.pdbx_description
1 polymer ?
#
loop_
_entity_poly.entity_id
_entity_poly.type
_entity_poly.pdbx_seq_one_letter_code
_entity_poly.pdbx_strand_id
1 'polypeptide(L)'
;MANASRYNSFLDKSAIVIRDITGSHMFNNGNKRTAQAVVEELMRRNRVTSGPTSADLRSVIDRVGKGQLHDVSDISAALRGY
;
A
#
# COMPACT_ATOMS: atom_id res chain seq x y z
N MET A 1 18.02 -13.96 9.77
CA MET A 1 16.62 -13.96 9.30
C MET A 1 16.21 -12.67 8.55
N ALA A 2 17.13 -11.98 7.86
CA ALA A 2 16.85 -10.66 7.25
C ALA A 2 16.42 -10.71 5.76
N ASN A 3 16.55 -11.87 5.10
CA ASN A 3 16.33 -12.00 3.64
C ASN A 3 15.01 -12.67 3.24
N ALA A 4 14.28 -13.31 4.17
CA ALA A 4 13.02 -14.01 3.86
C ALA A 4 11.82 -13.05 3.67
N SER A 5 11.95 -11.77 4.05
CA SER A 5 10.87 -10.77 4.06
C SER A 5 10.76 -9.95 2.78
N ARG A 6 11.70 -10.10 1.82
CA ARG A 6 11.86 -9.12 0.73
C ARG A 6 10.78 -9.16 -0.36
N TYR A 7 10.00 -10.24 -0.47
CA TYR A 7 8.95 -10.36 -1.50
C TYR A 7 7.72 -11.20 -1.08
N ASN A 8 7.45 -11.29 0.23
CA ASN A 8 6.31 -12.06 0.75
C ASN A 8 5.64 -11.41 1.97
N SER A 9 6.06 -10.20 2.35
CA SER A 9 5.48 -9.51 3.50
C SER A 9 4.10 -8.95 3.17
N PHE A 10 3.26 -8.79 4.19
CA PHE A 10 1.95 -8.15 4.05
C PHE A 10 2.05 -6.79 3.32
N LEU A 11 3.13 -6.05 3.57
CA LEU A 11 3.39 -4.74 2.98
C LEU A 11 3.72 -4.81 1.49
N ASP A 12 4.43 -5.83 1.02
CA ASP A 12 4.69 -6.01 -0.42
C ASP A 12 3.37 -6.26 -1.16
N LYS A 13 2.47 -7.06 -0.56
CA LYS A 13 1.14 -7.33 -1.12
C LYS A 13 0.27 -6.07 -1.12
N SER A 14 0.29 -5.30 -0.04
CA SER A 14 -0.40 -4.01 0.03
C SER A 14 0.14 -3.01 -0.99
N ALA A 15 1.46 -3.00 -1.24
CA ALA A 15 2.06 -2.15 -2.26
C ALA A 15 1.57 -2.48 -3.67
N ILE A 16 1.44 -3.77 -4.01
CA ILE A 16 0.84 -4.21 -5.29
C ILE A 16 -0.60 -3.70 -5.41
N VAL A 17 -1.42 -3.90 -4.37
CA VAL A 17 -2.83 -3.44 -4.35
C VAL A 17 -2.92 -1.93 -4.55
N ILE A 18 -2.08 -1.15 -3.86
CA ILE A 18 -2.05 0.31 -3.99
C ILE A 18 -1.64 0.72 -5.40
N ARG A 19 -0.57 0.13 -5.95
CA ARG A 19 -0.08 0.41 -7.30
C ARG A 19 -1.17 0.12 -8.34
N ASP A 20 -1.81 -1.03 -8.27
CA ASP A 20 -2.78 -1.47 -9.28
C ASP A 20 -4.05 -0.61 -9.24
N ILE A 21 -4.57 -0.31 -8.04
CA ILE A 21 -5.77 0.51 -7.93
C ILE A 21 -5.46 1.97 -8.24
N THR A 22 -4.43 2.53 -7.61
CA THR A 22 -4.17 3.98 -7.64
C THR A 22 -3.22 4.37 -8.78
N GLY A 23 -2.12 3.66 -8.95
CA GLY A 23 -1.12 3.95 -9.98
C GLY A 23 -1.59 3.62 -11.39
N SER A 24 -2.40 2.57 -11.55
CA SER A 24 -2.97 2.18 -12.86
C SER A 24 -4.37 2.73 -13.11
N HIS A 25 -4.92 3.55 -12.20
CA HIS A 25 -6.26 4.13 -12.32
C HIS A 25 -7.36 3.08 -12.61
N MET A 26 -7.41 2.01 -11.82
CA MET A 26 -8.29 0.85 -12.06
C MET A 26 -9.78 1.21 -12.25
N PHE A 27 -10.25 2.27 -11.59
CA PHE A 27 -11.63 2.75 -11.65
C PHE A 27 -11.70 4.17 -12.25
N ASN A 28 -12.83 4.51 -12.86
CA ASN A 28 -13.09 5.86 -13.41
C ASN A 28 -12.99 6.98 -12.36
N ASN A 29 -13.30 6.68 -11.10
CA ASN A 29 -13.16 7.59 -9.97
C ASN A 29 -12.96 6.78 -8.67
N GLY A 30 -12.40 7.42 -7.65
CA GLY A 30 -12.36 6.86 -6.30
C GLY A 30 -11.16 5.96 -6.00
N ASN A 31 -10.25 5.74 -6.95
CA ASN A 31 -9.07 4.85 -6.82
C ASN A 31 -8.36 4.96 -5.46
N LYS A 32 -7.98 6.16 -5.05
CA LYS A 32 -7.28 6.39 -3.78
C LYS A 32 -8.08 5.95 -2.55
N ARG A 33 -9.40 6.19 -2.56
CA ARG A 33 -10.30 5.80 -1.45
C ARG A 33 -10.46 4.27 -1.43
N THR A 34 -10.62 3.66 -2.61
CA THR A 34 -10.72 2.21 -2.74
C THR A 34 -9.44 1.51 -2.29
N ALA A 35 -8.28 2.00 -2.72
CA ALA A 35 -6.99 1.42 -2.32
C ALA A 35 -6.80 1.46 -0.80
N GLN A 36 -7.13 2.58 -0.15
CA GLN A 36 -7.04 2.71 1.30
C GLN A 36 -7.98 1.73 2.01
N ALA A 37 -9.27 1.71 1.63
CA ALA A 37 -10.25 0.83 2.25
C ALA A 37 -9.90 -0.65 2.10
N VAL A 38 -9.37 -1.06 0.94
CA VAL A 38 -8.94 -2.45 0.70
C VAL A 38 -7.76 -2.81 1.60
N VAL A 39 -6.75 -1.94 1.72
CA VAL A 39 -5.57 -2.22 2.57
C VAL A 39 -5.95 -2.26 4.05
N GLU A 40 -6.78 -1.32 4.52
CA GLU A 40 -7.27 -1.30 5.90
C GLU A 40 -8.09 -2.56 6.23
N GLU A 41 -8.97 -2.99 5.31
CA GLU A 41 -9.73 -4.23 5.47
C GLU A 41 -8.84 -5.47 5.47
N LEU A 42 -7.80 -5.50 4.62
CA LEU A 42 -6.80 -6.57 4.62
C LEU A 42 -6.03 -6.62 5.94
N MET A 43 -5.64 -5.46 6.50
CA MET A 43 -4.99 -5.39 7.81
C MET A 43 -5.89 -5.96 8.90
N ARG A 44 -7.16 -5.52 8.92
CA ARG A 44 -8.17 -5.98 9.87
C ARG A 44 -8.39 -7.50 9.79
N ARG A 45 -8.57 -8.05 8.58
CA ARG A 45 -8.79 -9.49 8.36
C ARG A 45 -7.60 -10.35 8.73
N ASN A 46 -6.38 -9.85 8.51
CA ASN A 46 -5.15 -10.58 8.83
C ASN A 46 -4.63 -10.29 10.25
N ARG A 47 -5.40 -9.56 11.07
CA ARG A 47 -5.03 -9.17 12.44
C ARG A 47 -3.67 -8.45 12.50
N VAL A 48 -3.38 -7.64 11.47
CA VAL A 48 -2.19 -6.78 11.42
C VAL A 48 -2.49 -5.56 12.28
N THR A 49 -1.97 -5.58 13.51
CA THR A 49 -2.13 -4.48 14.48
C THR A 49 -0.90 -3.59 14.58
N SER A 50 0.25 -4.05 14.08
CA SER A 50 1.47 -3.27 13.89
C SER A 50 1.66 -2.97 12.41
N GLY A 51 1.81 -1.69 12.07
CA GLY A 51 1.86 -1.23 10.69
C GLY A 51 1.47 0.24 10.55
N PRO A 52 1.12 0.68 9.34
CA PRO A 52 0.73 2.07 9.13
C PRO A 52 -0.54 2.43 9.84
N THR A 53 -0.62 3.69 10.23
CA THR A 53 -1.91 4.31 10.49
C THR A 53 -2.66 4.59 9.18
N SER A 54 -3.96 4.86 9.28
CA SER A 54 -4.76 5.34 8.15
C SER A 54 -4.17 6.60 7.48
N ALA A 55 -3.53 7.48 8.26
CA ALA A 55 -2.89 8.68 7.74
C ALA A 55 -1.65 8.34 6.89
N ASP A 56 -0.85 7.38 7.34
CA ASP A 56 0.35 6.94 6.62
C ASP A 56 -0.02 6.24 5.32
N LEU A 57 -1.05 5.37 5.35
CA LEU A 57 -1.62 4.76 4.14
C LEU A 57 -2.06 5.85 3.14
N ARG A 58 -2.82 6.84 3.62
CA ARG A 58 -3.31 7.93 2.79
C ARG A 58 -2.17 8.72 2.14
N SER A 59 -1.13 9.03 2.91
CA SER A 59 0.07 9.73 2.43
C SER A 59 0.79 8.96 1.32
N VAL A 60 1.03 7.66 1.52
CA VAL A 60 1.68 6.80 0.50
C VAL A 60 0.81 6.67 -0.74
N ILE A 61 -0.50 6.44 -0.59
CA ILE A 61 -1.46 6.36 -1.70
C ILE A 61 -1.50 7.67 -2.49
N ASP A 62 -1.44 8.82 -1.83
CA ASP A 62 -1.42 10.12 -2.50
C ASP A 62 -0.16 10.32 -3.33
N ARG A 63 1.00 9.88 -2.83
CA ARG A 63 2.27 9.89 -3.58
C ARG A 63 2.23 8.97 -4.80
N VAL A 64 1.65 7.77 -4.67
CA VAL A 64 1.43 6.86 -5.81
C VAL A 64 0.51 7.50 -6.85
N GLY A 65 -0.63 8.06 -6.42
CA GLY A 65 -1.58 8.71 -7.33
C GLY A 65 -1.08 10.02 -7.95
N LYS A 66 0.06 10.55 -7.47
CA LYS A 66 0.76 11.69 -8.07
C LYS A 66 1.91 11.26 -8.99
N GLY A 67 2.19 9.96 -9.10
CA GLY A 67 3.37 9.46 -9.81
C GLY A 67 4.69 9.79 -9.12
N GLN A 68 4.70 9.85 -7.79
CA GLN A 68 5.92 10.07 -6.99
C GLN A 68 6.49 8.77 -6.43
N LEU A 69 5.69 7.71 -6.46
CA LEU A 69 6.06 6.33 -6.11
C LEU A 69 5.45 5.42 -7.16
N HIS A 70 6.27 4.60 -7.81
CA HIS A 70 5.84 3.76 -8.94
C HIS A 70 6.14 2.28 -8.69
N ASP A 71 7.35 1.99 -8.24
CA ASP A 71 7.79 0.61 -8.04
C ASP A 71 7.23 0.02 -6.76
N VAL A 72 6.83 -1.25 -6.82
CA VAL A 72 6.28 -1.99 -5.68
C VAL A 72 7.25 -1.98 -4.50
N SER A 73 8.55 -2.10 -4.76
CA SER A 73 9.58 -2.07 -3.72
C SER A 73 9.64 -0.72 -3.02
N ASP A 74 9.52 0.39 -3.76
CA ASP A 74 9.55 1.75 -3.21
C ASP A 74 8.28 2.05 -2.42
N ILE A 75 7.13 1.63 -2.95
CA ILE A 75 5.85 1.71 -2.25
C ILE A 75 5.96 0.88 -0.98
N SER A 76 6.43 -0.37 -1.02
CA SER A 76 6.58 -1.20 0.17
C SER A 76 7.60 -0.65 1.17
N ALA A 77 8.62 0.07 0.72
CA ALA A 77 9.60 0.72 1.60
C ALA A 77 9.01 1.96 2.27
N ALA A 78 8.34 2.82 1.51
CA ALA A 78 7.57 3.95 2.03
C ALA A 78 6.45 3.48 2.95
N LEU A 79 5.92 2.28 2.67
CA LEU A 79 5.08 1.56 3.58
C LEU A 79 5.90 1.23 4.84
N ARG A 80 6.89 0.33 4.84
CA ARG A 80 7.65 0.00 6.07
C ARG A 80 8.17 1.18 6.92
N GLY A 81 8.54 2.28 6.26
CA GLY A 81 9.05 3.50 6.89
C GLY A 81 8.02 4.61 7.08
N TYR A 82 6.72 4.26 7.08
CA TYR A 82 5.57 5.13 7.38
C TYR A 82 5.91 6.30 8.29
#